data_AF-A0A5C8WWT9-F1
#
_entry.id   AF-A0A5C8WWT9-F1
#
_cell.length_a   1.000
_cell.length_b   1.000
_cell.length_c   1.000
_cell.angle_alpha   90.00
_cell.angle_beta   90.00
_cell.angle_gamma   90.00
#
_symmetry.space_group_name_H-M   'P 1'
#
loop_
_entity.id
_entity.type
_entity.pdbx_description
1 polymer ?
#
loop_
_entity_poly.entity_id
_entity_poly.type
_entity_poly.pdbx_seq_one_letter_code
_entity_poly.pdbx_strand_id
1 'polypeptide(L)' 'MAEIINLRQARKARLRVEKDAKAEDNRIAFGRPKKARTLQERKTAIEVARHEGHKLVGPDSDT' A
#
# COMPACT_ATOMS: atom_id res chain seq x y z
N MET A 1 3.07 25.69 38.02
CA MET A 1 2.16 26.36 37.05
C MET A 1 1.79 25.32 36.02
N ALA A 2 0.51 24.97 35.90
CA ALA A 2 0.07 23.94 34.96
C ALA A 2 -0.24 24.59 33.60
N GLU A 3 0.18 23.94 32.52
CA GLU A 3 -0.12 24.39 31.17
C GLU A 3 -1.58 24.02 30.83
N ILE A 4 -2.42 25.04 30.63
CA ILE A 4 -3.83 24.86 30.30
C ILE A 4 -3.93 24.63 28.78
N ILE A 5 -4.08 23.37 28.38
CA ILE A 5 -4.22 23.00 26.97
C ILE A 5 -5.68 22.83 26.56
N ASN A 6 -5.99 23.22 25.31
CA ASN A 6 -7.32 23.04 24.74
C ASN A 6 -7.47 21.65 24.12
N LEU A 7 -8.18 20.76 24.82
CA LEU A 7 -8.43 19.38 24.38
C LEU A 7 -9.23 19.26 23.07
N ARG A 8 -10.03 20.27 22.71
CA ARG A 8 -10.75 20.29 21.43
C ARG A 8 -9.78 20.52 20.27
N GLN A 9 -8.85 21.47 20.43
CA GLN A 9 -7.82 21.74 19.42
C GLN A 9 -6.88 20.54 19.27
N ALA A 10 -6.46 19.92 20.38
CA ALA A 10 -5.64 18.71 20.36
C ALA A 10 -6.32 17.56 19.58
N ARG A 11 -7.60 17.29 19.84
CA ARG A 11 -8.38 16.29 19.09
C ARG A 11 -8.47 16.62 17.60
N LYS A 12 -8.73 17.88 17.25
CA LYS A 12 -8.82 18.33 15.85
C LYS A 12 -7.48 18.17 15.12
N ALA A 13 -6.37 18.47 15.79
CA ALA A 13 -5.03 18.29 15.25
C ALA A 13 -4.77 16.80 14.95
N ARG A 14 -5.06 15.92 15.91
CA ARG A 14 -4.93 14.46 15.74
C ARG A 14 -5.74 13.93 14.56
N LEU A 15 -7.01 14.35 14.45
CA LEU A 15 -7.89 13.96 13.33
C LEU A 15 -7.39 14.47 11.97
N ARG A 16 -6.73 15.63 11.94
CA ARG A 16 -6.15 16.15 10.69
C ARG A 16 -4.96 15.30 10.25
N VAL A 17 -4.05 14.99 11.18
CA VAL A 17 -2.89 14.12 10.92
C VAL A 17 -3.33 12.75 10.40
N GLU A 18 -4.34 12.13 11.02
CA GLU A 18 -4.88 10.85 10.54
C GLU A 18 -5.46 10.93 9.12
N LYS A 19 -6.13 12.03 8.78
CA LYS A 19 -6.67 12.23 7.42
C LYS A 19 -5.55 12.43 6.41
N ASP A 20 -4.51 13.18 6.75
CA ASP A 20 -3.38 13.45 5.87
C ASP A 20 -2.59 12.17 5.60
N ALA A 21 -2.37 11.33 6.62
CA ALA A 21 -1.75 10.01 6.45
C ALA A 21 -2.56 9.11 5.50
N LYS A 22 -3.88 9.01 5.70
CA LYS A 22 -4.76 8.26 4.79
C LYS A 22 -4.76 8.82 3.37
N ALA A 23 -4.65 10.14 3.21
CA ALA A 23 -4.58 10.78 1.90
C ALA A 23 -3.25 10.50 1.19
N GLU A 24 -2.14 10.38 1.92
CA GLU A 24 -0.85 9.93 1.38
C GLU A 24 -0.95 8.47 0.90
N ASP A 25 -1.46 7.58 1.75
CA ASP A 25 -1.67 6.17 1.41
C ASP A 25 -2.56 6.03 0.16
N ASN A 26 -3.64 6.80 0.09
CA ASN A 26 -4.54 6.81 -1.06
C ASN A 26 -3.89 7.39 -2.31
N ARG A 27 -2.99 8.38 -2.21
CA ARG A 27 -2.21 8.88 -3.35
C ARG A 27 -1.26 7.81 -3.88
N ILE A 28 -0.64 7.04 -2.99
CA ILE A 28 0.25 5.93 -3.38
C ILE A 28 -0.56 4.79 -4.02
N ALA A 29 -1.69 4.43 -3.42
CA ALA A 29 -2.54 3.31 -3.84
C ALA A 29 -3.37 3.62 -5.09
N PHE A 30 -3.92 4.83 -5.18
CA PHE A 30 -4.91 5.23 -6.20
C PHE A 30 -4.48 6.41 -7.07
N GLY A 31 -3.39 7.11 -6.75
CA GLY A 31 -2.90 8.26 -7.53
C GLY A 31 -2.18 7.89 -8.83
N ARG A 32 -2.01 6.59 -9.12
CA ARG A 32 -1.43 6.14 -10.39
C ARG A 32 -2.51 6.12 -11.48
N PRO A 33 -2.25 6.67 -12.67
CA PRO A 33 -3.22 6.61 -13.76
C PRO A 33 -3.51 5.15 -14.15
N LYS A 34 -4.76 4.86 -14.53
CA LYS A 34 -5.23 3.50 -14.86
C LYS A 34 -4.28 2.75 -15.80
N LYS A 35 -3.74 3.44 -16.82
CA LYS A 35 -2.76 2.89 -17.77
C LYS A 35 -1.47 2.38 -17.10
N ALA A 36 -0.94 3.13 -16.12
CA ALA A 36 0.27 2.76 -15.40
C ALA A 36 0.02 1.57 -14.46
N ARG A 37 -1.14 1.54 -13.78
CA ARG A 37 -1.57 0.39 -12.97
C ARG A 37 -1.68 -0.89 -13.82
N THR A 38 -2.39 -0.83 -14.95
CA THR A 38 -2.58 -2.00 -15.83
C THR A 38 -1.27 -2.49 -16.43
N LEU A 39 -0.34 -1.58 -16.74
CA LEU A 39 0.98 -1.94 -17.23
C LEU A 39 1.78 -2.71 -16.17
N GLN A 40 1.76 -2.24 -14.92
CA GLN A 40 2.43 -2.91 -13.81
C GLN A 40 1.83 -4.30 -13.55
N GLU A 41 0.51 -4.41 -13.50
CA GLU A 41 -0.20 -5.69 -13.32
C GLU A 41 0.16 -6.71 -14.42
N ARG A 42 0.24 -6.27 -15.68
CA ARG A 42 0.67 -7.13 -16.79
C ARG A 42 2.13 -7.56 -16.67
N LYS A 43 3.03 -6.65 -16.27
CA LYS A 43 4.44 -6.98 -16.03
C LYS A 43 4.57 -8.03 -14.94
N THR A 44 3.88 -7.84 -13.80
CA THR A 44 3.90 -8.81 -12.71
C THR A 44 3.34 -10.17 -13.14
N ALA A 45 2.28 -10.19 -13.94
CA ALA A 45 1.71 -11.45 -14.44
C ALA A 45 2.69 -12.21 -15.36
N ILE A 46 3.42 -11.50 -16.23
CA ILE A 46 4.43 -12.11 -17.10
C ILE A 46 5.58 -12.68 -16.25
N GLU A 47 6.07 -11.93 -15.26
CA GLU A 47 7.14 -12.42 -14.39
C GLU A 47 6.69 -13.61 -13.56
N VAL A 48 5.47 -13.60 -13.00
CA VAL A 48 4.91 -14.76 -12.29
C VAL A 48 4.80 -15.96 -13.23
N ALA A 49 4.26 -15.78 -14.44
CA ALA A 49 4.17 -16.87 -15.42
C ALA A 49 5.55 -17.42 -15.81
N ARG A 50 6.56 -16.56 -15.92
CA ARG A 50 7.95 -16.96 -16.16
C ARG A 50 8.51 -17.76 -14.98
N HIS A 51 8.32 -17.27 -13.75
CA HIS A 51 8.80 -17.94 -12.54
C HIS A 51 8.13 -19.31 -12.34
N GLU A 52 6.80 -19.39 -12.48
CA GLU A 52 6.05 -20.64 -12.37
C GLU A 52 6.44 -21.63 -13.48
N GLY A 53 6.63 -21.16 -14.72
CA GLY A 53 7.06 -22.01 -15.83
C GLY A 53 8.48 -22.58 -15.69
N HIS A 54 9.31 -21.97 -14.84
CA HIS A 54 10.66 -22.45 -14.50
C HIS A 54 10.75 -23.11 -13.13
N LYS A 55 9.61 -23.35 -12.47
CA LYS A 55 9.58 -24.04 -11.19
C LYS A 55 9.96 -25.50 -11.38
N LEU A 56 11.15 -25.88 -10.91
CA LEU A 56 11.55 -27.28 -10.77
C LEU A 56 10.72 -27.91 -9.65
N VAL A 57 9.70 -28.66 -10.03
CA VAL A 57 8.96 -29.53 -9.11
C VAL A 57 9.88 -30.71 -8.81
N GLY A 58 10.62 -30.63 -7.70
CA GLY A 58 11.40 -31.74 -7.16
C GLY A 58 10.48 -32.78 -6.50
N PRO A 59 10.96 -34.02 -6.26
CA PRO A 59 10.14 -35.09 -5.69
C PRO A 59 9.54 -34.80 -4.30
N ASP A 60 10.00 -33.73 -3.62
CA ASP A 60 9.58 -33.36 -2.26
C ASP A 60 8.66 -32.12 -2.20
N SER A 61 8.14 -31.62 -3.33
CA SER A 61 7.31 -30.39 -3.31
C SER A 61 5.84 -30.58 -2.95
N ASP A 62 5.41 -31.80 -2.66
CA ASP A 62 4.05 -32.13 -2.17
C ASP A 62 4.13 -33.05 -0.92
N THR A 63 4.50 -32.49 0.22
CA THR A 63 4.20 -33.06 1.57
C THR A 63 3.74 -31.96 2.51
#